data_AF-A0A919USC4-F1
#
_entry.id   AF-A0A919USC4-F1
#
_cell.length_a   1.000
_cell.length_b   1.000
_cell.length_c   1.000
_cell.angle_alpha   90.00
_cell.angle_beta   90.00
_cell.angle_gamma   90.00
#
_symmetry.space_group_name_H-M   'P 1'
#
loop_
_entity.id
_entity.type
_entity.pdbx_description
1 polymer ?
#
loop_
_entity_poly.entity_id
_entity_poly.type
_entity_poly.pdbx_seq_one_letter_code
_entity_poly.pdbx_strand_id
1 'polypeptide(L)' 'MYWHVDDLDATVDRLLALGAKEYQPVTPREAGFVTASVVDPFGNVLGVMYSPHYLDILASRPG' A
#
# COMPACT_ATOMS: atom_id res chain seq x y z
N MET A 1 -6.36 8.63 -4.49
CA MET A 1 -7.01 7.53 -3.72
C MET A 1 -5.91 6.61 -3.23
N TYR A 2 -5.98 6.15 -1.99
CA TYR A 2 -5.06 5.14 -1.44
C TYR A 2 -5.81 3.82 -1.27
N TRP A 3 -5.32 2.77 -1.91
CA TRP A 3 -5.88 1.43 -1.81
C TRP A 3 -5.20 0.68 -0.69
N HIS A 4 -5.99 0.07 0.18
CA HIS A 4 -5.46 -0.77 1.24
C HIS A 4 -4.99 -2.10 0.64
N VAL A 5 -3.79 -2.53 1.01
CA VAL A 5 -3.20 -3.81 0.60
C VAL A 5 -2.62 -4.51 1.82
N ASP A 6 -2.71 -5.84 1.87
CA ASP A 6 -2.18 -6.66 2.96
C ASP A 6 -0.65 -6.78 2.92
N ASP A 7 -0.06 -6.69 1.74
CA ASP A 7 1.39 -6.79 1.56
C ASP A 7 1.86 -5.72 0.58
N LEU A 8 2.37 -4.61 1.13
CA LEU A 8 2.75 -3.45 0.33
C LEU A 8 3.95 -3.77 -0.57
N ASP A 9 4.99 -4.39 -0.02
CA ASP A 9 6.20 -4.75 -0.76
C ASP A 9 5.88 -5.71 -1.91
N ALA A 10 5.10 -6.77 -1.67
CA ALA A 10 4.73 -7.71 -2.72
C ALA A 10 3.84 -7.05 -3.79
N THR A 11 2.97 -6.12 -3.40
CA THR A 11 2.13 -5.37 -4.35
C THR A 11 2.97 -4.42 -5.20
N VAL A 12 3.89 -3.68 -4.59
CA VAL A 12 4.81 -2.77 -5.30
C VAL A 12 5.70 -3.57 -6.24
N ASP A 13 6.30 -4.67 -5.79
CA ASP A 13 7.15 -5.54 -6.61
C ASP A 13 6.36 -6.09 -7.82
N ARG A 14 5.13 -6.56 -7.60
CA ARG A 14 4.25 -7.00 -8.68
C ARG A 14 3.91 -5.87 -9.65
N LEU A 15 3.63 -4.66 -9.16
CA LEU A 15 3.34 -3.51 -10.01
C LEU A 15 4.56 -3.11 -10.84
N LEU A 16 5.75 -3.09 -10.24
CA LEU A 16 7.03 -2.86 -10.93
C LEU A 16 7.28 -3.92 -12.01
N ALA A 17 7.04 -5.19 -11.71
CA ALA A 17 7.17 -6.30 -12.66
C ALA A 17 6.19 -6.17 -13.84
N LEU A 18 5.02 -5.56 -13.64
CA LEU A 18 4.04 -5.26 -14.69
C LEU A 18 4.37 -3.98 -15.50
N GLY A 19 5.48 -3.32 -15.20
CA GLY A 19 5.95 -2.12 -15.89
C GLY A 19 5.57 -0.81 -15.21
N ALA A 20 4.98 -0.85 -14.01
CA ALA A 20 4.84 0.36 -13.20
C ALA A 20 6.22 0.86 -12.76
N LYS A 21 6.28 2.15 -12.42
CA LYS A 21 7.47 2.81 -11.93
C LYS A 21 7.20 3.33 -10.53
N GLU A 22 8.21 3.26 -9.67
CA GLU A 22 8.13 3.88 -8.36
C GLU A 22 7.96 5.39 -8.51
N TYR A 23 6.94 5.95 -7.84
CA TYR A 23 6.66 7.38 -7.85
C TYR A 23 6.91 8.00 -6.47
N GLN A 24 6.40 7.35 -5.42
CA GLN A 24 6.83 7.59 -4.05
C GLN A 24 7.29 6.27 -3.45
N PRO A 25 8.51 6.23 -2.89
CA PRO A 25 9.01 5.03 -2.24
C PRO A 25 8.14 4.68 -1.03
N VAL A 26 8.24 3.41 -0.63
CA VAL A 26 7.64 2.89 0.59
C VAL A 26 8.04 3.77 1.77
N THR A 27 7.08 4.57 2.23
CA THR A 27 7.26 5.54 3.30
C THR A 27 6.49 5.08 4.52
N PRO A 28 7.17 4.69 5.61
CA PRO A 28 6.52 4.45 6.88
C PRO A 28 5.99 5.78 7.44
N ARG A 29 4.74 5.76 7.88
CA ARG A 29 4.03 6.86 8.51
C ARG A 29 3.81 6.57 9.99
N GLU A 30 3.45 7.62 10.71
CA GLU A 30 3.11 7.55 12.13
C GLU A 30 1.94 6.57 12.36
N ALA A 31 1.93 5.88 13.51
CA ALA A 31 0.98 4.82 13.86
C ALA A 31 1.09 3.51 13.05
N GLY A 32 2.23 3.27 12.39
CA GLY A 32 2.55 1.98 11.76
C GLY A 32 1.99 1.80 10.35
N PHE A 33 1.30 2.80 9.82
CA PHE A 33 0.85 2.79 8.43
C PHE A 33 2.06 2.91 7.50
N VAL A 34 2.08 2.13 6.43
CA VAL A 34 3.11 2.24 5.39
C VAL A 34 2.41 2.62 4.09
N THR A 35 2.92 3.63 3.39
CA THR A 35 2.32 4.10 2.13
C THR A 35 3.35 4.07 1.02
N ALA A 36 2.95 3.65 -0.18
CA ALA A 36 3.75 3.80 -1.40
C ALA A 36 2.88 4.31 -2.54
N SER A 37 3.49 4.92 -3.55
CA SER A 37 2.80 5.27 -4.78
C SER A 37 3.60 4.81 -5.98
N VAL A 38 2.93 4.21 -6.95
CA VAL A 38 3.54 3.83 -8.22
C VAL A 38 2.79 4.47 -9.38
N VAL A 39 3.48 4.70 -10.49
CA VAL A 39 2.90 5.16 -11.74
C VAL A 39 2.88 3.98 -12.70
N ASP A 40 1.70 3.58 -13.15
CA ASP A 40 1.58 2.48 -14.11
C ASP A 40 1.96 2.94 -15.54
N PRO A 41 2.18 2.02 -16.51
CA PRO A 41 2.55 2.36 -17.89
C PRO A 41 1.56 3.28 -18.63
N PHE A 42 0.30 3.32 -18.22
CA PHE A 42 -0.73 4.20 -18.77
C PHE A 42 -0.70 5.60 -18.15
N GLY A 43 0.15 5.83 -17.15
CA GLY A 43 0.36 7.13 -16.51
C GLY A 43 -0.56 7.43 -15.32
N ASN A 44 -1.29 6.44 -14.77
CA ASN A 44 -2.09 6.65 -13.57
C ASN A 44 -1.22 6.48 -12.32
N VAL A 45 -1.50 7.30 -11.32
CA VAL A 45 -0.85 7.22 -10.01
C VAL A 45 -1.69 6.32 -9.11
N LEU A 46 -1.12 5.17 -8.73
CA LEU A 46 -1.70 4.21 -7.82
C LEU A 46 -1.04 4.37 -6.45
N GLY A 47 -1.78 4.98 -5.52
CA GLY A 47 -1.39 5.04 -4.11
C GLY A 47 -1.81 3.75 -3.40
N VAL A 48 -0.88 3.05 -2.77
CA VAL A 48 -1.13 1.87 -1.94
C VAL A 48 -0.76 2.16 -0.49
N MET A 49 -1.52 1.58 0.43
CA MET A 49 -1.39 1.76 1.86
C MET A 49 -1.49 0.41 2.56
N TYR A 50 -0.51 0.09 3.38
CA TYR A 50 -0.55 -1.00 4.33
C TYR A 50 -0.84 -0.45 5.73
N SER A 51 -1.74 -1.12 6.43
CA SER A 51 -2.10 -0.82 7.82
C SER A 51 -1.99 -2.11 8.62
N PRO A 52 -0.91 -2.29 9.42
CA PRO A 52 -0.77 -3.48 10.27
C PRO A 52 -1.88 -3.52 11.34
N HIS A 53 -2.43 -2.37 11.73
CA HIS A 53 -3.48 -2.25 12.74
C HIS A 53 -4.91 -2.53 12.27
N TYR A 54 -5.14 -2.87 10.99
CA TYR A 54 -6.48 -3.28 10.56
C TYR A 54 -6.87 -4.66 11.14
N LEU A 55 -5.90 -5.53 11.41
CA LEU A 55 -6.13 -6.85 12.02
C LEU A 55 -6.50 -6.76 13.52
N ASP A 56 -5.93 -5.82 14.28
CA ASP A 56 -6.28 -5.62 15.69
C ASP A 56 -7.70 -5.06 15.87
N ILE A 57 -8.16 -4.17 14.99
CA ILE A 57 -9.50 -3.58 15.08
C ILE A 57 -10.60 -4.58 14.66
N LEU A 58 -10.31 -5.50 13.74
CA LEU A 58 -11.23 -6.61 13.40
C LEU A 58 -11.34 -7.65 14.53
N ALA A 59 -10.26 -7.88 15.27
CA ALA A 59 -10.25 -8.76 16.44
C ALA A 59 -10.95 -8.14 17.66
N SER A 60 -11.12 -6.81 17.70
CA SER A 60 -11.68 -6.09 18.84
C SER A 60 -13.15 -5.69 18.71
N ARG A 61 -13.96 -6.32 17.84
CA ARG A 61 -15.42 -6.19 17.92
C ARG A 61 -15.94 -7.11 19.04
N PRO A 62 -16.34 -6.61 20.23
CA PRO A 62 -17.17 -7.39 21.12
C PRO A 62 -18.56 -7.44 20.48
N GLY A 63 -19.15 -8.64 20.47
CA GLY A 63 -20.61 -8.78 20.29
C GLY A 63 -21.38 -8.18 21.45
#